data_AF-A0A2S5X930-F1
#
_entry.id   AF-A0A2S5X930-F1
#
_cell.length_a   1.000
_cell.length_b   1.000
_cell.length_c   1.000
_cell.angle_alpha   90.00
_cell.angle_beta   90.00
_cell.angle_gamma   90.00
#
_symmetry.space_group_name_H-M   'P 1'
#
loop_
_entity.id
_entity.type
_entity.pdbx_description
1 polymer ?
#
loop_
_entity_poly.entity_id
_entity_poly.type
_entity_poly.pdbx_seq_one_letter_code
_entity_poly.pdbx_strand_id
1 'polypeptide(L)'
;MSNGTPGIPARTAQPVSPARVAVFGQAGRDLVLRVAGIPDAGASAVVSERIERLGGKGASIAVGIRQLDPTARVSLIAVLGEDGDGTEMLREAASHGLDTRHVVRRGATALLTDVVADGGVRRLLEHIPQQALLTPDDVRAATALTTADAVVLQLQQPFDTLLAAAQLTRQRPANGVPRALLVLDGAVDATEDRARRDELVGFADVVRANAREASMLSGSEVRNREDALRTASTLLDLGPRVVALTVDDAELIAWPGEHVFLPHERTRTVDPTGAGDAFVATLTTALLSGASPREAGQRATQAAGASVQRLGGHPKLRRLPPDRKGSMLPPSDLPSTDGETLA
;
A
#
# COMPACT_ATOMS: atom_id res chain seq x y z
N MET A 1 -17.73 -52.44 20.71
CA MET A 1 -18.53 -51.21 20.54
C MET A 1 -17.54 -50.07 20.36
N SER A 2 -17.35 -49.60 19.13
CA SER A 2 -16.41 -48.51 18.81
C SER A 2 -17.21 -47.22 18.66
N ASN A 3 -16.94 -46.24 19.52
CA ASN A 3 -17.59 -44.93 19.49
C ASN A 3 -17.00 -44.10 18.35
N GLY A 4 -17.75 -43.97 17.26
CA GLY A 4 -17.43 -43.05 16.17
C GLY A 4 -17.64 -41.60 16.58
N THR A 5 -16.59 -40.80 16.43
CA THR A 5 -16.62 -39.34 16.60
C THR A 5 -17.55 -38.70 15.56
N PRO A 6 -18.46 -37.79 15.93
CA PRO A 6 -19.31 -37.09 14.96
C PRO A 6 -18.47 -36.11 14.13
N GLY A 7 -18.46 -36.28 12.81
CA GLY A 7 -17.80 -35.34 11.89
C GLY A 7 -18.49 -33.97 11.89
N ILE A 8 -17.70 -32.91 11.96
CA ILE A 8 -18.15 -31.52 11.79
C ILE A 8 -18.66 -31.38 10.34
N PRO A 9 -19.92 -30.94 10.11
CA PRO A 9 -20.43 -30.79 8.75
C PRO A 9 -19.67 -29.67 8.03
N ALA A 10 -19.19 -29.97 6.83
CA ALA A 10 -18.58 -28.98 5.94
C ALA A 10 -19.59 -27.85 5.67
N ARG A 11 -19.25 -26.61 6.07
CA ARG A 11 -19.99 -25.41 5.66
C ARG A 11 -19.96 -25.37 4.13
N THR A 12 -21.13 -25.51 3.52
CA THR A 12 -21.37 -25.20 2.12
C THR A 12 -20.94 -23.74 1.86
N ALA A 13 -20.07 -23.55 0.87
CA ALA A 13 -19.56 -22.24 0.49
C ALA A 13 -20.72 -21.38 -0.04
N GLN A 14 -21.27 -20.51 0.80
CA GLN A 14 -22.13 -19.43 0.34
C GLN A 14 -21.33 -18.54 -0.64
N PRO A 15 -21.95 -18.03 -1.71
CA PRO A 15 -21.30 -17.09 -2.60
C PRO A 15 -20.88 -15.85 -1.79
N VAL A 16 -19.58 -15.69 -1.60
CA VAL A 16 -19.00 -14.52 -0.93
C VAL A 16 -19.32 -13.30 -1.78
N SER A 17 -20.09 -12.36 -1.21
CA SER A 17 -20.31 -11.06 -1.82
C SER A 17 -18.96 -10.39 -2.09
N PRO A 18 -18.78 -9.66 -3.22
CA PRO A 18 -17.51 -9.06 -3.53
C PRO A 18 -17.10 -8.06 -2.45
N ALA A 19 -15.83 -8.11 -2.03
CA ALA A 19 -15.30 -7.21 -1.01
C ALA A 19 -15.43 -5.75 -1.45
N ARG A 20 -15.86 -4.88 -0.54
CA ARG A 20 -15.89 -3.43 -0.76
C ARG A 20 -14.66 -2.81 -0.11
N VAL A 21 -13.87 -2.09 -0.89
CA VAL A 21 -12.65 -1.45 -0.40
C VAL A 21 -12.70 0.03 -0.73
N ALA A 22 -12.51 0.89 0.27
CA ALA A 22 -12.37 2.32 0.07
C ALA A 22 -10.89 2.70 0.18
N VAL A 23 -10.38 3.46 -0.78
CA VAL A 23 -9.02 3.99 -0.72
C VAL A 23 -9.08 5.50 -0.73
N PHE A 24 -8.60 6.09 0.37
CA PHE A 24 -8.59 7.51 0.65
C PHE A 24 -7.16 8.02 0.52
N GLY A 25 -6.93 9.01 -0.34
CA GLY A 25 -5.59 9.57 -0.49
C GLY A 25 -5.40 10.38 -1.77
N GLN A 26 -4.12 10.62 -2.08
CA GLN A 26 -3.72 11.38 -3.26
C GLN A 26 -4.08 10.65 -4.56
N ALA A 27 -4.57 11.42 -5.53
CA ALA A 27 -4.66 11.07 -6.93
C ALA A 27 -4.16 12.24 -7.77
N GLY A 28 -3.55 11.95 -8.90
CA GLY A 28 -2.98 12.98 -9.77
C GLY A 28 -2.45 12.38 -11.06
N ARG A 29 -1.63 13.15 -11.76
CA ARG A 29 -0.87 12.70 -12.91
C ARG A 29 0.54 12.31 -12.46
N ASP A 30 0.93 11.08 -12.74
CA ASP A 30 2.33 10.65 -12.65
C ASP A 30 2.98 10.82 -14.04
N LEU A 31 4.08 11.56 -14.08
CA LEU A 31 4.94 11.72 -15.24
C LEU A 31 6.29 11.04 -14.95
N VAL A 32 6.53 9.89 -15.56
CA VAL A 32 7.77 9.13 -15.39
C VAL A 32 8.68 9.34 -16.60
N LEU A 33 9.89 9.83 -16.35
CA LEU A 33 10.90 10.16 -17.35
C LEU A 33 12.15 9.30 -17.12
N ARG A 34 12.47 8.42 -18.06
CA ARG A 34 13.73 7.67 -18.06
C ARG A 34 14.82 8.50 -18.73
N VAL A 35 15.96 8.63 -18.06
CA VAL A 35 17.18 9.27 -18.57
C VAL A 35 18.39 8.37 -18.31
N ALA A 36 19.48 8.54 -19.05
CA ALA A 36 20.72 7.80 -18.77
C ALA A 36 21.36 8.28 -17.45
N GLY A 37 21.35 9.59 -17.22
CA GLY A 37 21.87 10.22 -16.00
C GLY A 37 21.12 11.51 -15.69
N ILE A 38 21.08 11.88 -14.41
CA ILE A 38 20.54 13.18 -14.00
C ILE A 38 21.50 14.25 -14.51
N PRO A 39 21.04 15.25 -15.30
CA PRO A 39 21.93 16.29 -15.81
C PRO A 39 22.41 17.21 -14.68
N ASP A 40 23.63 17.73 -14.84
CA ASP A 40 24.17 18.78 -13.97
C ASP A 40 23.40 20.11 -14.13
N ALA A 41 23.62 21.04 -13.20
CA ALA A 41 23.01 22.36 -13.26
C ALA A 41 23.34 23.09 -14.58
N GLY A 42 22.31 23.52 -15.30
CA GLY A 42 22.45 24.19 -16.61
C GLY A 42 22.59 23.25 -17.81
N ALA A 43 22.69 21.93 -17.59
CA ALA A 43 22.70 20.93 -18.65
C ALA A 43 21.29 20.35 -18.91
N SER A 44 21.14 19.64 -20.02
CA SER A 44 19.92 18.92 -20.39
C SER A 44 20.21 17.44 -20.63
N ALA A 45 19.26 16.58 -20.32
CA ALA A 45 19.31 15.16 -20.66
C ALA A 45 18.22 14.80 -21.67
N VAL A 46 18.51 13.84 -22.55
CA VAL A 46 17.51 13.24 -23.45
C VAL A 46 16.67 12.25 -22.65
N VAL A 47 15.35 12.39 -22.73
CA VAL A 47 14.41 11.41 -22.19
C VAL A 47 14.28 10.25 -23.17
N SER A 48 14.67 9.05 -22.75
CA SER A 48 14.60 7.84 -23.56
C SER A 48 13.24 7.15 -23.51
N GLU A 49 12.49 7.35 -22.42
CA GLU A 49 11.14 6.82 -22.22
C GLU A 49 10.31 7.81 -21.39
N ARG A 50 9.09 8.10 -21.83
CA ARG A 50 8.12 8.96 -21.14
C ARG A 50 6.85 8.17 -20.91
N ILE A 51 6.37 8.13 -19.67
CA ILE A 51 5.08 7.51 -19.34
C ILE A 51 4.25 8.48 -18.52
N GLU A 52 2.98 8.59 -18.89
CA GLU A 52 1.98 9.40 -18.19
C GLU A 52 0.78 8.55 -17.88
N ARG A 53 0.25 8.70 -16.67
CA ARG A 53 -0.82 7.86 -16.15
C ARG A 53 -1.45 8.45 -14.90
N LEU A 54 -2.53 7.81 -14.47
CA LEU A 54 -3.09 7.97 -13.14
C LEU A 54 -2.04 7.62 -12.08
N GLY A 55 -1.76 8.64 -11.28
CA GLY A 55 -0.72 8.66 -10.28
C GLY A 55 -1.23 9.01 -8.89
N GLY A 56 -0.28 9.15 -7.97
CA GLY A 56 -0.55 9.37 -6.55
C GLY A 56 -0.83 8.06 -5.80
N LYS A 57 -0.28 7.98 -4.59
CA LYS A 57 -0.27 6.75 -3.77
C LYS A 57 -1.65 6.13 -3.57
N GLY A 58 -2.66 6.96 -3.27
CA GLY A 58 -4.03 6.49 -3.08
C GLY A 58 -4.59 5.82 -4.33
N ALA A 59 -4.42 6.44 -5.50
CA ALA A 59 -4.83 5.85 -6.77
C ALA A 59 -4.05 4.56 -7.09
N SER A 60 -2.72 4.57 -6.91
CA SER A 60 -1.87 3.40 -7.14
C SER A 60 -2.28 2.19 -6.27
N ILE A 61 -2.57 2.41 -4.98
CA ILE A 61 -3.07 1.37 -4.08
C ILE A 61 -4.43 0.85 -4.56
N ALA A 62 -5.36 1.74 -4.94
CA ALA A 62 -6.69 1.37 -5.41
C ALA A 62 -6.64 0.47 -6.65
N VAL A 63 -5.84 0.84 -7.64
CA VAL A 63 -5.69 0.00 -8.83
C VAL A 63 -4.96 -1.31 -8.49
N GLY A 64 -3.95 -1.28 -7.61
CA GLY A 64 -3.28 -2.50 -7.12
C GLY A 64 -4.26 -3.51 -6.52
N ILE A 65 -5.16 -3.06 -5.65
CA ILE A 65 -6.22 -3.89 -5.05
C ILE A 65 -7.14 -4.45 -6.14
N ARG A 66 -7.56 -3.61 -7.09
CA ARG A 66 -8.44 -4.00 -8.20
C ARG A 66 -7.82 -5.04 -9.14
N GLN A 67 -6.49 -5.02 -9.30
CA GLN A 67 -5.74 -6.03 -10.06
C GLN A 67 -5.60 -7.36 -9.30
N LEU A 68 -5.37 -7.29 -7.99
CA LEU A 68 -5.24 -8.47 -7.13
C LEU A 68 -6.57 -9.22 -6.97
N ASP A 69 -7.66 -8.47 -6.79
CA ASP A 69 -9.02 -9.01 -6.74
C ASP A 69 -9.91 -8.38 -7.81
N PRO A 70 -10.05 -9.04 -8.97
CA PRO A 70 -10.90 -8.56 -10.04
C PRO A 70 -12.40 -8.45 -9.70
N THR A 71 -12.83 -9.02 -8.58
CA THR A 71 -14.23 -8.97 -8.13
C THR A 71 -14.48 -7.85 -7.13
N ALA A 72 -13.45 -7.34 -6.46
CA ALA A 72 -13.57 -6.29 -5.46
C ALA A 72 -14.19 -5.00 -6.04
N ARG A 73 -15.06 -4.38 -5.25
CA ARG A 73 -15.61 -3.05 -5.52
C ARG A 73 -14.72 -2.03 -4.82
N VAL A 74 -13.83 -1.39 -5.59
CA VAL A 74 -12.85 -0.44 -5.06
C VAL A 74 -13.33 0.98 -5.31
N SER A 75 -13.67 1.73 -4.26
CA SER A 75 -14.03 3.14 -4.33
C SER A 75 -12.80 4.01 -4.07
N LEU A 76 -12.49 4.91 -5.00
CA LEU A 76 -11.45 5.92 -4.83
C LEU A 76 -12.05 7.19 -4.22
N ILE A 77 -11.51 7.61 -3.08
CA ILE A 77 -11.84 8.86 -2.40
C ILE A 77 -10.62 9.77 -2.52
N ALA A 78 -10.68 10.71 -3.45
CA ALA A 78 -9.56 11.57 -3.82
C ALA A 78 -10.07 12.89 -4.42
N VAL A 79 -9.15 13.80 -4.73
CA VAL A 79 -9.45 15.01 -5.49
C VAL A 79 -8.68 14.96 -6.80
N LEU A 80 -9.35 15.30 -7.90
CA LEU A 80 -8.72 15.59 -9.19
C LEU A 80 -9.14 17.00 -9.62
N GLY A 81 -8.25 17.73 -10.28
CA GLY A 81 -8.50 19.08 -10.74
C GLY A 81 -9.56 19.16 -11.83
N GLU A 82 -10.19 20.31 -11.99
CA GLU A 82 -11.18 20.57 -13.05
C GLU A 82 -10.54 20.73 -14.45
N ASP A 83 -9.22 20.70 -14.49
CA ASP A 83 -8.39 20.77 -15.70
C ASP A 83 -8.46 19.51 -16.59
N GLY A 84 -7.78 19.61 -17.73
CA GLY A 84 -7.68 18.53 -18.72
C GLY A 84 -7.06 17.28 -18.14
N ASP A 85 -5.96 17.42 -17.40
CA ASP A 85 -5.28 16.32 -16.71
C ASP A 85 -6.22 15.60 -15.77
N GLY A 86 -6.96 16.31 -14.92
CA GLY A 86 -7.89 15.68 -14.01
C GLY A 86 -9.01 14.93 -14.73
N THR A 87 -9.46 15.46 -15.87
CA THR A 87 -10.47 14.78 -16.71
C THR A 87 -9.91 13.47 -17.28
N GLU A 88 -8.66 13.47 -17.71
CA GLU A 88 -7.96 12.28 -18.21
C GLU A 88 -7.75 11.25 -17.09
N MET A 89 -7.23 11.67 -15.94
CA MET A 89 -6.96 10.81 -14.79
C MET A 89 -8.25 10.17 -14.24
N LEU A 90 -9.37 10.91 -14.25
CA LEU A 90 -10.67 10.37 -13.86
C LEU A 90 -11.16 9.26 -14.81
N ARG A 91 -10.96 9.44 -16.13
CA ARG A 91 -11.28 8.41 -17.12
C ARG A 91 -10.40 7.18 -16.97
N GLU A 92 -9.11 7.38 -16.73
CA GLU A 92 -8.17 6.29 -16.51
C GLU A 92 -8.53 5.49 -15.25
N ALA A 93 -8.84 6.17 -14.14
CA ALA A 93 -9.34 5.53 -12.91
C ALA A 93 -10.58 4.65 -13.17
N ALA A 94 -11.55 5.16 -13.93
CA ALA A 94 -12.74 4.41 -14.32
C ALA A 94 -12.39 3.22 -15.25
N SER A 95 -11.41 3.38 -16.15
CA SER A 95 -10.96 2.30 -17.05
C SER A 95 -10.28 1.14 -16.30
N HIS A 96 -9.69 1.42 -15.14
CA HIS A 96 -9.20 0.40 -14.21
C HIS A 96 -10.31 -0.30 -13.43
N GLY A 97 -11.57 0.14 -13.57
CA GLY A 97 -12.72 -0.42 -12.88
C GLY A 97 -12.85 0.04 -11.44
N LEU A 98 -12.30 1.22 -11.11
CA LEU A 98 -12.53 1.90 -9.84
C LEU A 98 -13.88 2.62 -9.85
N ASP A 99 -14.55 2.63 -8.70
CA ASP A 99 -15.70 3.48 -8.46
C ASP A 99 -15.22 4.90 -8.09
N THR A 100 -15.51 5.84 -8.98
CA THR A 100 -15.03 7.23 -8.91
C THR A 100 -16.08 8.21 -8.37
N ARG A 101 -17.21 7.74 -7.85
CA ARG A 101 -18.29 8.61 -7.31
C ARG A 101 -17.85 9.52 -6.17
N HIS A 102 -16.77 9.15 -5.48
CA HIS A 102 -16.19 9.92 -4.37
C HIS A 102 -14.90 10.65 -4.77
N VAL A 103 -14.62 10.77 -6.09
CA VAL A 103 -13.56 11.65 -6.60
C VAL A 103 -14.12 13.05 -6.78
N VAL A 104 -13.64 13.97 -5.96
CA VAL A 104 -14.05 15.38 -6.00
C VAL A 104 -13.33 16.09 -7.15
N ARG A 105 -14.06 16.94 -7.88
CA ARG A 105 -13.52 17.80 -8.94
C ARG A 105 -13.29 19.19 -8.35
N ARG A 106 -12.03 19.59 -8.19
CA ARG A 106 -11.68 20.88 -7.57
C ARG A 106 -10.27 21.34 -7.92
N GLY A 107 -10.11 22.57 -8.39
CA GLY A 107 -8.80 23.21 -8.56
C GLY A 107 -7.95 22.58 -9.67
N ALA A 108 -6.63 22.57 -9.47
CA ALA A 108 -5.67 21.96 -10.39
C ALA A 108 -5.29 20.54 -9.94
N THR A 109 -5.03 19.65 -10.90
CA THR A 109 -4.63 18.27 -10.64
C THR A 109 -3.21 18.21 -10.11
N ALA A 110 -2.98 17.36 -9.09
CA ALA A 110 -1.63 17.13 -8.59
C ALA A 110 -0.74 16.50 -9.67
N LEU A 111 0.51 16.92 -9.74
CA LEU A 111 1.51 16.39 -10.67
C LEU A 111 2.68 15.82 -9.87
N LEU A 112 2.99 14.55 -10.10
CA LEU A 112 4.18 13.89 -9.59
C LEU A 112 5.08 13.60 -10.79
N THR A 113 6.31 14.07 -10.76
CA THR A 113 7.29 13.85 -11.81
C THR A 113 8.45 13.02 -11.28
N ASP A 114 8.56 11.80 -11.80
CA ASP A 114 9.62 10.86 -11.49
C ASP A 114 10.68 10.88 -12.58
N VAL A 115 11.90 11.29 -12.23
CA VAL A 115 13.08 11.14 -13.09
C VAL A 115 13.85 9.92 -12.63
N VAL A 116 13.93 8.92 -13.50
CA VAL A 116 14.60 7.64 -13.24
C VAL A 116 15.84 7.56 -14.12
N ALA A 117 17.00 7.67 -13.49
CA ALA A 117 18.30 7.50 -14.13
C ALA A 117 18.77 6.04 -14.09
N ASP A 118 19.78 5.71 -14.90
CA ASP A 118 20.40 4.38 -14.87
C ASP A 118 20.96 4.06 -13.48
N GLY A 119 20.99 2.76 -13.15
CA GLY A 119 21.34 2.30 -11.80
C GLY A 119 20.22 2.45 -10.77
N GLY A 120 19.02 2.87 -11.17
CA GLY A 120 17.85 2.97 -10.30
C GLY A 120 17.83 4.24 -9.43
N VAL A 121 18.64 5.24 -9.78
CA VAL A 121 18.64 6.54 -9.09
C VAL A 121 17.36 7.28 -9.47
N ARG A 122 16.50 7.49 -8.48
CA ARG A 122 15.22 8.20 -8.61
C ARG A 122 15.31 9.61 -8.02
N ARG A 123 14.64 10.55 -8.68
CA ARG A 123 14.26 11.86 -8.12
C ARG A 123 12.77 12.07 -8.35
N LEU A 124 12.06 12.45 -7.29
CA LEU A 124 10.64 12.80 -7.33
C LEU A 124 10.51 14.30 -7.14
N LEU A 125 9.73 14.94 -8.01
CA LEU A 125 9.28 16.31 -7.86
C LEU A 125 7.75 16.30 -7.75
N GLU A 126 7.21 17.01 -6.77
CA GLU A 126 5.77 17.02 -6.51
C GLU A 126 5.23 18.45 -6.58
N HIS A 127 4.17 18.63 -7.37
CA HIS A 127 3.31 19.79 -7.31
C HIS A 127 1.93 19.33 -6.81
N ILE A 128 1.68 19.57 -5.54
CA ILE A 128 0.43 19.18 -4.86
C ILE A 128 -0.26 20.46 -4.36
N PRO A 129 -1.17 21.04 -5.15
CA PRO A 129 -1.97 22.17 -4.69
C PRO A 129 -2.79 21.78 -3.45
N GLN A 130 -2.94 22.69 -2.49
CA GLN A 130 -3.79 22.44 -1.30
C GLN A 130 -5.22 22.04 -1.69
N GLN A 131 -5.73 22.58 -2.81
CA GLN A 131 -7.05 22.25 -3.33
C GLN A 131 -7.19 20.80 -3.81
N ALA A 132 -6.09 20.14 -4.16
CA ALA A 132 -6.01 18.72 -4.54
C ALA A 132 -5.93 17.78 -3.32
N LEU A 133 -5.97 18.32 -2.10
CA LEU A 133 -6.08 17.54 -0.86
C LEU A 133 -7.54 17.43 -0.42
N LEU A 134 -7.85 16.35 0.28
CA LEU A 134 -9.18 16.08 0.81
C LEU A 134 -9.46 16.97 2.03
N THR A 135 -10.73 17.34 2.17
CA THR A 135 -11.25 18.16 3.28
C THR A 135 -12.20 17.35 4.15
N PRO A 136 -12.50 17.79 5.38
CA PRO A 136 -13.50 17.15 6.22
C PRO A 136 -14.89 17.06 5.58
N ASP A 137 -15.21 17.95 4.63
CA ASP A 137 -16.49 17.95 3.91
C ASP A 137 -16.54 16.81 2.89
N ASP A 138 -15.42 16.58 2.18
CA ASP A 138 -15.26 15.45 1.26
C ASP A 138 -15.41 14.11 2.02
N VAL A 139 -14.87 14.04 3.26
CA VAL A 139 -15.02 12.88 4.16
C VAL A 139 -16.49 12.63 4.51
N ARG A 140 -17.24 13.67 4.90
CA ARG A 140 -18.66 13.51 5.25
C ARG A 140 -19.52 13.04 4.08
N ALA A 141 -19.15 13.42 2.84
CA ALA A 141 -19.83 12.97 1.62
C ALA A 141 -19.42 11.54 1.18
N ALA A 142 -18.29 11.02 1.66
CA ALA A 142 -17.72 9.74 1.25
C ALA A 142 -18.40 8.54 1.93
N THR A 143 -19.61 8.18 1.47
CA THR A 143 -20.38 7.04 2.00
C THR A 143 -19.62 5.70 1.99
N ALA A 144 -18.61 5.55 1.13
CA ALA A 144 -17.75 4.38 1.10
C ALA A 144 -17.02 4.13 2.43
N LEU A 145 -16.68 5.17 3.21
CA LEU A 145 -15.97 5.04 4.50
C LEU A 145 -16.78 4.27 5.55
N THR A 146 -18.12 4.32 5.48
CA THR A 146 -19.00 3.64 6.45
C THR A 146 -19.53 2.29 5.95
N THR A 147 -19.37 2.01 4.65
CA THR A 147 -19.95 0.81 4.02
C THR A 147 -18.90 -0.22 3.62
N ALA A 148 -17.64 0.18 3.43
CA ALA A 148 -16.55 -0.70 3.03
C ALA A 148 -16.19 -1.76 4.08
N ASP A 149 -15.63 -2.86 3.60
CA ASP A 149 -15.11 -3.96 4.41
C ASP A 149 -13.62 -3.74 4.74
N ALA A 150 -12.92 -2.95 3.93
CA ALA A 150 -11.61 -2.37 4.24
C ALA A 150 -11.53 -0.90 3.83
N VAL A 151 -10.80 -0.09 4.59
CA VAL A 151 -10.49 1.31 4.30
C VAL A 151 -8.98 1.50 4.39
N VAL A 152 -8.37 2.02 3.33
CA VAL A 152 -6.97 2.46 3.34
C VAL A 152 -6.93 3.98 3.40
N LEU A 153 -6.29 4.55 4.42
CA LEU A 153 -6.00 5.96 4.53
C LEU A 153 -4.51 6.20 4.26
N GLN A 154 -4.21 6.85 3.15
CA GLN A 154 -2.87 7.32 2.84
C GLN A 154 -2.64 8.67 3.52
N LEU A 155 -1.61 8.76 4.38
CA LEU A 155 -1.51 9.80 5.41
C LEU A 155 -0.93 11.15 4.96
N GLN A 156 -0.54 11.35 3.68
CA GLN A 156 -0.13 12.68 3.18
C GLN A 156 -1.36 13.53 2.82
N GLN A 157 -2.23 13.72 3.81
CA GLN A 157 -3.45 14.53 3.76
C GLN A 157 -3.51 15.40 5.02
N PRO A 158 -4.34 16.47 5.04
CA PRO A 158 -4.48 17.31 6.23
C PRO A 158 -4.91 16.48 7.45
N PHE A 159 -4.28 16.74 8.60
CA PHE A 159 -4.47 15.91 9.80
C PHE A 159 -5.93 15.81 10.23
N ASP A 160 -6.64 16.94 10.29
CA ASP A 160 -8.06 16.97 10.69
C ASP A 160 -8.95 16.17 9.73
N THR A 161 -8.61 16.16 8.43
CA THR A 161 -9.31 15.34 7.45
C THR A 161 -9.08 13.84 7.71
N LEU A 162 -7.85 13.43 8.00
CA LEU A 162 -7.49 12.04 8.31
C LEU A 162 -8.19 11.56 9.58
N LEU A 163 -8.18 12.37 10.63
CA LEU A 163 -8.84 12.06 11.89
C LEU A 163 -10.35 11.90 11.68
N ALA A 164 -10.99 12.82 10.94
CA ALA A 164 -12.40 12.70 10.60
C ALA A 164 -12.71 11.42 9.80
N ALA A 165 -11.84 11.03 8.86
CA ALA A 165 -12.02 9.80 8.07
C ALA A 165 -11.89 8.53 8.93
N ALA A 166 -10.92 8.50 9.83
CA ALA A 166 -10.72 7.40 10.77
C ALA A 166 -11.93 7.26 11.73
N GLN A 167 -12.37 8.37 12.31
CA GLN A 167 -13.55 8.41 13.18
C GLN A 167 -14.81 7.94 12.44
N LEU A 168 -15.08 8.47 11.25
CA LEU A 168 -16.24 8.08 10.45
C LEU A 168 -16.21 6.59 10.08
N THR A 169 -15.03 6.05 9.75
CA THR A 169 -14.86 4.61 9.50
C THR A 169 -15.22 3.76 10.73
N ARG A 170 -14.97 4.27 11.94
CA ARG A 170 -15.30 3.57 13.19
C ARG A 170 -16.74 3.75 13.65
N GLN A 171 -17.48 4.72 13.10
CA GLN A 171 -18.90 4.91 13.35
C GLN A 171 -19.81 3.91 12.61
N ARG A 172 -19.24 2.96 11.85
CA ARG A 172 -20.00 1.89 11.17
C ARG A 172 -20.94 1.18 12.16
N PRO A 173 -22.25 1.04 11.85
CA PRO A 173 -23.20 0.41 12.77
C PRO A 173 -22.78 -1.00 13.15
N ALA A 174 -22.73 -1.29 14.46
CA ALA A 174 -22.34 -2.59 15.02
C ALA A 174 -23.42 -3.69 14.84
N ASN A 175 -24.36 -3.53 13.91
CA ASN A 175 -25.51 -4.41 13.69
C ASN A 175 -25.12 -5.72 13.00
N GLY A 176 -24.23 -6.50 13.63
CA GLY A 176 -23.74 -7.79 13.12
C GLY A 176 -22.79 -7.68 11.93
N VAL A 177 -22.44 -6.47 11.50
CA VAL A 177 -21.45 -6.25 10.43
C VAL A 177 -20.07 -6.15 11.06
N PRO A 178 -19.07 -6.94 10.61
CA PRO A 178 -17.71 -6.83 11.10
C PRO A 178 -17.17 -5.40 10.95
N ARG A 179 -16.33 -4.97 11.89
CA ARG A 179 -15.59 -3.71 11.76
C ARG A 179 -14.77 -3.74 10.46
N ALA A 180 -14.74 -2.63 9.73
CA ALA A 180 -13.90 -2.53 8.53
C ALA A 180 -12.41 -2.66 8.92
N LEU A 181 -11.62 -3.34 8.10
CA LEU A 181 -10.16 -3.34 8.23
C LEU A 181 -9.63 -1.94 7.90
N LEU A 182 -9.15 -1.18 8.88
CA LEU A 182 -8.57 0.15 8.67
C LEU A 182 -7.05 0.06 8.58
N VAL A 183 -6.51 0.45 7.43
CA VAL A 183 -5.09 0.48 7.14
C VAL A 183 -4.65 1.93 7.05
N LEU A 184 -3.63 2.33 7.83
CA LEU A 184 -2.94 3.59 7.66
C LEU A 184 -1.62 3.35 6.91
N ASP A 185 -1.37 4.10 5.83
CA ASP A 185 -0.11 4.06 5.08
C ASP A 185 0.58 5.43 5.10
N GLY A 186 1.81 5.45 5.59
CA GLY A 186 2.67 6.64 5.66
C GLY A 186 2.71 7.25 7.06
N ALA A 187 2.81 8.57 7.13
CA ALA A 187 2.83 9.33 8.37
C ALA A 187 2.17 10.70 8.18
N VAL A 188 1.79 11.31 9.31
CA VAL A 188 1.36 12.71 9.37
C VAL A 188 2.54 13.63 9.72
N ASP A 189 2.33 14.94 9.64
CA ASP A 189 3.35 15.93 10.01
C ASP A 189 3.84 15.69 11.46
N ALA A 190 5.16 15.66 11.65
CA ALA A 190 5.77 15.41 12.94
C ALA A 190 5.53 16.54 13.97
N THR A 191 5.13 17.73 13.50
CA THR A 191 4.74 18.88 14.31
C THR A 191 3.35 18.75 14.93
N GLU A 192 2.53 17.80 14.48
CA GLU A 192 1.23 17.51 15.10
C GLU A 192 1.40 17.03 16.54
N ASP A 193 0.43 17.39 17.37
CA ASP A 193 0.41 16.99 18.77
C ASP A 193 0.49 15.46 18.92
N ARG A 194 1.30 15.00 19.87
CA ARG A 194 1.59 13.57 20.03
C ARG A 194 0.34 12.79 20.44
N ALA A 195 -0.49 13.31 21.33
CA ALA A 195 -1.69 12.62 21.78
C ALA A 195 -2.70 12.47 20.62
N ARG A 196 -2.82 13.49 19.76
CA ARG A 196 -3.65 13.41 18.55
C ARG A 196 -3.13 12.37 17.55
N ARG A 197 -1.81 12.28 17.36
CA ARG A 197 -1.20 11.24 16.53
C ARG A 197 -1.48 9.84 17.07
N ASP A 198 -1.33 9.66 18.37
CA ASP A 198 -1.62 8.39 19.04
C ASP A 198 -3.11 8.03 18.93
N GLU A 199 -4.02 9.01 19.03
CA GLU A 199 -5.46 8.82 18.78
C GLU A 199 -5.72 8.30 17.36
N LEU A 200 -5.13 8.94 16.34
CA LEU A 200 -5.28 8.50 14.94
C LEU A 200 -4.79 7.06 14.75
N VAL A 201 -3.62 6.73 15.29
CA VAL A 201 -3.05 5.37 15.23
C VAL A 201 -3.94 4.37 15.96
N GLY A 202 -4.49 4.73 17.12
CA GLY A 202 -5.37 3.86 17.91
C GLY A 202 -6.68 3.50 17.21
N PHE A 203 -7.09 4.27 16.19
CA PHE A 203 -8.19 3.84 15.34
C PHE A 203 -7.81 2.69 14.42
N ALA A 204 -6.56 2.49 14.02
CA ALA A 204 -6.18 1.57 12.94
C ALA A 204 -6.20 0.09 13.35
N ASP A 205 -6.34 -0.80 12.37
CA ASP A 205 -6.03 -2.23 12.54
C ASP A 205 -4.62 -2.54 12.01
N VAL A 206 -4.18 -1.81 10.98
CA VAL A 206 -2.86 -1.97 10.35
C VAL A 206 -2.19 -0.61 10.21
N VAL A 207 -0.92 -0.52 10.59
CA VAL A 207 -0.07 0.64 10.28
C VAL A 207 1.06 0.17 9.38
N ARG A 208 1.25 0.85 8.25
CA ARG A 208 2.38 0.62 7.35
C ARG A 208 3.16 1.92 7.17
N ALA A 209 4.48 1.87 7.32
CA ALA A 209 5.34 3.02 7.18
C ALA A 209 6.76 2.61 6.77
N ASN A 210 7.50 3.47 6.07
CA ASN A 210 8.96 3.33 5.99
C ASN A 210 9.64 3.84 7.29
N ALA A 211 10.95 3.65 7.44
CA ALA A 211 11.70 4.08 8.63
C ALA A 211 11.52 5.58 8.98
N ARG A 212 11.52 6.47 7.97
CA ARG A 212 11.32 7.91 8.19
C ARG A 212 9.91 8.20 8.69
N GLU A 213 8.90 7.62 8.04
CA GLU A 213 7.49 7.73 8.41
C GLU A 213 7.22 7.16 9.81
N ALA A 214 7.80 5.99 10.11
CA ALA A 214 7.71 5.35 11.42
C ALA A 214 8.30 6.25 12.51
N SER A 215 9.40 6.95 12.21
CA SER A 215 10.00 7.93 13.13
C SER A 215 9.09 9.12 13.40
N MET A 216 8.41 9.61 12.36
CA MET A 216 7.45 10.71 12.49
C MET A 216 6.19 10.29 13.27
N LEU A 217 5.73 9.04 13.12
CA LEU A 217 4.60 8.51 13.88
C LEU A 217 4.95 8.27 15.35
N SER A 218 6.10 7.64 15.62
CA SER A 218 6.48 7.21 16.98
C SER A 218 7.20 8.28 17.79
N GLY A 219 7.65 9.36 17.15
CA GLY A 219 8.52 10.37 17.75
C GLY A 219 9.94 9.86 18.10
N SER A 220 10.29 8.65 17.69
CA SER A 220 11.58 8.01 17.94
C SER A 220 12.25 7.62 16.64
N GLU A 221 13.54 7.90 16.48
CA GLU A 221 14.23 7.64 15.23
C GLU A 221 14.43 6.14 14.96
N VAL A 222 14.15 5.73 13.72
CA VAL A 222 14.31 4.35 13.24
C VAL A 222 15.49 4.30 12.28
N ARG A 223 16.63 3.76 12.74
CA ARG A 223 17.86 3.66 11.94
C ARG A 223 18.25 2.24 11.59
N ASN A 224 17.71 1.26 12.30
CA ASN A 224 18.07 -0.15 12.19
C ASN A 224 16.91 -1.03 12.64
N ARG A 225 17.08 -2.35 12.49
CA ARG A 225 16.08 -3.36 12.85
C ARG A 225 15.67 -3.34 14.34
N GLU A 226 16.56 -2.98 15.25
CA GLU A 226 16.23 -2.90 16.68
C GLU A 226 15.31 -1.70 16.97
N ASP A 227 15.62 -0.54 16.41
CA ASP A 227 14.78 0.66 16.50
C ASP A 227 13.38 0.39 15.90
N ALA A 228 13.34 -0.34 14.78
CA ALA A 228 12.11 -0.73 14.12
C ALA A 228 11.26 -1.67 15.00
N LEU A 229 11.85 -2.63 15.69
CA LEU A 229 11.14 -3.50 16.63
C LEU A 229 10.55 -2.72 17.81
N ARG A 230 11.33 -1.84 18.43
CA ARG A 230 10.83 -0.99 19.52
C ARG A 230 9.70 -0.09 19.05
N THR A 231 9.86 0.52 17.86
CA THR A 231 8.83 1.36 17.25
C THR A 231 7.56 0.57 16.94
N ALA A 232 7.69 -0.62 16.37
CA ALA A 232 6.56 -1.49 16.08
C ALA A 232 5.82 -1.90 17.37
N SER A 233 6.54 -2.21 18.45
CA SER A 233 5.94 -2.49 19.76
C SER A 233 5.13 -1.29 20.27
N THR A 234 5.72 -0.10 20.28
CA THR A 234 5.00 1.13 20.69
C THR A 234 3.75 1.38 19.87
N LEU A 235 3.81 1.16 18.55
CA LEU A 235 2.65 1.34 17.67
C LEU A 235 1.58 0.27 17.91
N LEU A 236 1.95 -0.99 18.18
CA LEU A 236 1.00 -2.05 18.54
C LEU A 236 0.28 -1.74 19.87
N ASP A 237 0.99 -1.18 20.85
CA ASP A 237 0.42 -0.84 22.16
C ASP A 237 -0.66 0.25 22.07
N LEU A 238 -0.70 1.03 20.98
CA LEU A 238 -1.73 2.04 20.73
C LEU A 238 -3.06 1.45 20.21
N GLY A 239 -3.06 0.22 19.67
CA GLY A 239 -4.28 -0.41 19.14
C GLY A 239 -4.15 -1.26 17.86
N PRO A 240 -3.30 -0.91 16.87
CA PRO A 240 -3.08 -1.73 15.69
C PRO A 240 -2.76 -3.19 16.01
N ARG A 241 -3.30 -4.11 15.22
CA ARG A 241 -3.01 -5.55 15.34
C ARG A 241 -1.89 -6.02 14.43
N VAL A 242 -1.51 -5.20 13.45
CA VAL A 242 -0.38 -5.43 12.56
C VAL A 242 0.35 -4.11 12.34
N VAL A 243 1.68 -4.14 12.48
CA VAL A 243 2.56 -3.04 12.09
C VAL A 243 3.56 -3.55 11.05
N ALA A 244 3.63 -2.88 9.91
CA ALA A 244 4.52 -3.22 8.81
C ALA A 244 5.51 -2.06 8.56
N LEU A 245 6.79 -2.26 8.85
CA LEU A 245 7.82 -1.23 8.71
C LEU A 245 8.87 -1.63 7.68
N THR A 246 9.13 -0.78 6.70
CA THR A 246 10.28 -0.96 5.80
C THR A 246 11.54 -0.44 6.50
N VAL A 247 12.52 -1.31 6.74
CA VAL A 247 13.81 -0.98 7.39
C VAL A 247 14.94 -1.75 6.74
N ASP A 248 16.03 -1.05 6.42
CA ASP A 248 17.17 -1.58 5.68
C ASP A 248 16.73 -2.26 4.37
N ASP A 249 17.08 -3.53 4.20
CA ASP A 249 16.77 -4.40 3.06
C ASP A 249 15.60 -5.36 3.36
N ALA A 250 14.69 -4.99 4.27
CA ALA A 250 13.61 -5.86 4.70
C ALA A 250 12.31 -5.12 5.05
N GLU A 251 11.21 -5.88 5.05
CA GLU A 251 9.94 -5.52 5.68
C GLU A 251 9.85 -6.21 7.04
N LEU A 252 9.76 -5.44 8.12
CA LEU A 252 9.35 -5.93 9.43
C LEU A 252 7.83 -6.03 9.46
N ILE A 253 7.29 -7.21 9.78
CA ILE A 253 5.88 -7.41 10.09
C ILE A 253 5.77 -7.84 11.54
N ALA A 254 5.08 -7.05 12.35
CA ALA A 254 4.87 -7.31 13.78
C ALA A 254 3.38 -7.40 14.11
N TRP A 255 3.02 -8.28 15.04
CA TRP A 255 1.69 -8.45 15.62
C TRP A 255 1.83 -8.84 17.10
N PRO A 256 0.76 -8.89 17.91
CA PRO A 256 0.90 -9.14 19.34
C PRO A 256 1.71 -10.41 19.67
N GLY A 257 2.85 -10.20 20.32
CA GLY A 257 3.76 -11.27 20.78
C GLY A 257 4.73 -11.84 19.73
N GLU A 258 4.64 -11.46 18.46
CA GLU A 258 5.46 -12.05 17.40
C GLU A 258 5.84 -11.06 16.30
N HIS A 259 6.91 -11.36 15.57
CA HIS A 259 7.31 -10.60 14.39
C HIS A 259 8.06 -11.48 13.39
N VAL A 260 8.26 -10.94 12.19
CA VAL A 260 9.15 -11.49 11.17
C VAL A 260 9.79 -10.37 10.36
N PHE A 261 11.07 -10.53 10.03
CA PHE A 261 11.74 -9.77 8.98
C PHE A 261 11.67 -10.54 7.66
N LEU A 262 11.14 -9.89 6.64
CA LEU A 262 11.01 -10.41 5.29
C LEU A 262 12.01 -9.68 4.40
N PRO A 263 13.12 -10.32 4.00
CA PRO A 263 14.13 -9.65 3.17
C PRO A 263 13.56 -9.29 1.80
N HIS A 264 13.97 -8.15 1.27
CA HIS A 264 13.72 -7.79 -0.11
C HIS A 264 14.49 -8.75 -1.02
N GLU A 265 13.84 -9.21 -2.09
CA GLU A 265 14.55 -10.02 -3.08
C GLU A 265 15.66 -9.19 -3.73
N ARG A 266 16.87 -9.76 -3.82
CA ARG A 266 17.99 -9.16 -4.56
C ARG A 266 17.73 -9.25 -6.06
N THR A 267 16.82 -8.41 -6.54
CA THR A 267 16.45 -8.31 -7.95
C THR A 267 16.95 -6.99 -8.52
N ARG A 268 17.13 -6.92 -9.84
CA ARG A 268 17.57 -5.69 -10.49
C ARG A 268 16.45 -4.65 -10.39
N THR A 269 16.64 -3.65 -9.53
CA THR A 269 15.74 -2.49 -9.46
C THR A 269 15.87 -1.65 -10.73
N VAL A 270 14.77 -1.55 -11.46
CA VAL A 270 14.62 -0.73 -12.66
C VAL A 270 13.99 0.62 -12.30
N ASP A 271 13.01 0.61 -11.40
CA ASP A 271 12.33 1.79 -10.88
C ASP A 271 11.70 1.44 -9.51
N PRO A 272 12.14 2.05 -8.39
CA PRO A 272 11.59 1.75 -7.08
C PRO A 272 10.20 2.36 -6.83
N THR A 273 9.69 3.18 -7.75
CA THR A 273 8.41 3.87 -7.60
C THR A 273 7.27 2.87 -7.41
N GLY A 274 6.35 3.18 -6.49
CA GLY A 274 5.13 2.39 -6.25
C GLY A 274 5.30 1.03 -5.58
N ALA A 275 6.52 0.63 -5.18
CA ALA A 275 6.74 -0.62 -4.44
C ALA A 275 5.98 -0.64 -3.11
N GLY A 276 5.96 0.48 -2.40
CA GLY A 276 5.16 0.65 -1.18
C GLY A 276 3.66 0.54 -1.44
N ASP A 277 3.17 1.09 -2.55
CA ASP A 277 1.75 1.07 -2.90
C ASP A 277 1.32 -0.37 -3.27
N ALA A 278 2.16 -1.10 -4.00
CA ALA A 278 1.98 -2.52 -4.28
C ALA A 278 1.98 -3.38 -3.01
N PHE A 279 2.88 -3.06 -2.05
CA PHE A 279 2.92 -3.70 -0.74
C PHE A 279 1.59 -3.48 0.01
N VAL A 280 1.12 -2.24 0.14
CA VAL A 280 -0.12 -1.90 0.86
C VAL A 280 -1.34 -2.54 0.20
N ALA A 281 -1.43 -2.48 -1.14
CA ALA A 281 -2.50 -3.13 -1.88
C ALA A 281 -2.56 -4.65 -1.59
N THR A 282 -1.41 -5.30 -1.60
CA THR A 282 -1.29 -6.75 -1.36
C THR A 282 -1.54 -7.13 0.09
N LEU A 283 -0.99 -6.38 1.04
CA LEU A 283 -1.19 -6.59 2.47
C LEU A 283 -2.68 -6.45 2.81
N THR A 284 -3.32 -5.39 2.34
CA THR A 284 -4.75 -5.13 2.55
C THR A 284 -5.59 -6.25 1.97
N THR A 285 -5.34 -6.66 0.72
CA THR A 285 -6.11 -7.72 0.04
C THR A 285 -5.94 -9.07 0.73
N ALA A 286 -4.72 -9.41 1.16
CA ALA A 286 -4.42 -10.66 1.83
C ALA A 286 -5.07 -10.75 3.22
N LEU A 287 -4.96 -9.69 4.04
CA LEU A 287 -5.59 -9.62 5.36
C LEU A 287 -7.11 -9.64 5.26
N LEU A 288 -7.69 -8.91 4.30
CA LEU A 288 -9.13 -8.93 4.05
C LEU A 288 -9.64 -10.32 3.63
N SER A 289 -8.78 -11.10 2.97
CA SER A 289 -9.05 -12.50 2.60
C SER A 289 -8.80 -13.50 3.74
N GLY A 290 -8.41 -13.03 4.93
CA GLY A 290 -8.20 -13.85 6.12
C GLY A 290 -6.81 -14.47 6.26
N ALA A 291 -5.81 -14.03 5.48
CA ALA A 291 -4.44 -14.47 5.66
C ALA A 291 -3.89 -14.03 7.02
N SER A 292 -2.97 -14.82 7.59
CA SER A 292 -2.22 -14.41 8.78
C SER A 292 -1.31 -13.21 8.50
N PRO A 293 -0.90 -12.41 9.52
CA PRO A 293 0.03 -11.31 9.33
C PRO A 293 1.32 -11.71 8.61
N ARG A 294 1.89 -12.88 8.95
CA ARG A 294 3.08 -13.44 8.28
C ARG A 294 2.84 -13.70 6.80
N GLU A 295 1.76 -14.41 6.44
CA GLU A 295 1.44 -14.75 5.05
C GLU A 295 1.12 -13.49 4.24
N ALA A 296 0.36 -12.56 4.81
CA ALA A 296 0.02 -11.29 4.17
C ALA A 296 1.28 -10.45 3.90
N GLY A 297 2.18 -10.38 4.89
CA GLY A 297 3.49 -9.73 4.74
C GLY A 297 4.35 -10.37 3.66
N GLN A 298 4.47 -11.71 3.65
CA GLN A 298 5.25 -12.42 2.63
C GLN A 298 4.76 -12.12 1.22
N ARG A 299 3.45 -12.19 1.00
CA ARG A 299 2.82 -11.86 -0.28
C ARG A 299 3.08 -10.41 -0.66
N ALA A 300 2.97 -9.49 0.29
CA ALA A 300 3.18 -8.06 0.06
C ALA A 300 4.65 -7.73 -0.28
N THR A 301 5.62 -8.32 0.42
CA THR A 301 7.05 -8.16 0.13
C THR A 301 7.40 -8.69 -1.27
N GLN A 302 6.85 -9.85 -1.66
CA GLN A 302 7.04 -10.41 -3.00
C GLN A 302 6.43 -9.51 -4.09
N ALA A 303 5.21 -9.00 -3.87
CA ALA A 303 4.55 -8.09 -4.80
C ALA A 303 5.33 -6.78 -4.99
N ALA A 304 5.87 -6.22 -3.90
CA ALA A 304 6.74 -5.06 -3.94
C ALA A 304 8.03 -5.34 -4.74
N GLY A 305 8.70 -6.46 -4.47
CA GLY A 305 9.91 -6.88 -5.21
C GLY A 305 9.67 -7.10 -6.72
N ALA A 306 8.50 -7.63 -7.09
CA ALA A 306 8.13 -7.78 -8.50
C ALA A 306 7.82 -6.44 -9.18
N SER A 307 7.32 -5.45 -8.44
CA SER A 307 6.98 -4.13 -8.99
C SER A 307 8.20 -3.31 -9.39
N VAL A 308 9.30 -3.42 -8.64
CA VAL A 308 10.51 -2.59 -8.87
C VAL A 308 11.31 -2.96 -10.12
N GLN A 309 10.99 -4.09 -10.75
CA GLN A 309 11.67 -4.60 -11.94
C GLN A 309 11.17 -3.95 -13.24
N ARG A 310 10.27 -2.95 -13.17
CA ARG A 310 9.64 -2.31 -14.33
C ARG A 310 9.50 -0.82 -14.10
N LEU A 311 9.61 -0.03 -15.18
CA LEU A 311 9.36 1.41 -15.11
C LEU A 311 7.88 1.68 -14.86
N GLY A 312 7.59 2.63 -13.97
CA GLY A 312 6.34 3.35 -14.03
C GLY A 312 5.51 3.49 -12.77
N GLY A 313 5.95 3.02 -11.61
CA GLY A 313 5.20 3.20 -10.35
C GLY A 313 3.90 2.41 -10.20
N HIS A 314 3.17 2.12 -11.28
CA HIS A 314 1.89 1.45 -11.18
C HIS A 314 2.08 -0.04 -10.84
N PRO A 315 1.39 -0.58 -9.81
CA PRO A 315 1.43 -2.02 -9.55
C PRO A 315 0.97 -2.79 -10.80
N LYS A 316 1.70 -3.82 -11.21
CA LYS A 316 1.24 -4.81 -12.22
C LYS A 316 1.12 -6.16 -11.54
N LEU A 317 0.16 -6.23 -10.64
CA LEU A 317 -0.06 -7.35 -9.77
C LEU A 317 -0.87 -8.40 -10.51
N ARG A 318 -0.33 -9.63 -10.54
CA ARG A 318 -1.11 -10.79 -10.97
C ARG A 318 -1.78 -11.38 -9.74
N ARG A 319 -2.99 -11.88 -9.91
CA ARG A 319 -3.69 -12.66 -8.89
C ARG A 319 -2.73 -13.71 -8.32
N LEU A 320 -2.44 -13.62 -7.03
CA LEU A 320 -1.60 -14.61 -6.38
C LEU A 320 -2.32 -15.97 -6.50
N PRO A 321 -1.62 -17.06 -6.86
CA PRO A 321 -2.23 -18.38 -6.89
C PRO A 321 -2.88 -18.66 -5.52
N PRO A 322 -4.08 -19.28 -5.47
CA PRO A 322 -4.56 -19.84 -4.21
C PRO A 322 -3.51 -20.81 -3.67
N ASP A 323 -3.30 -20.82 -2.35
CA ASP A 323 -2.21 -21.56 -1.71
C ASP A 323 -2.09 -22.99 -2.26
N ARG A 324 -0.94 -23.30 -2.85
CA ARG A 324 -0.47 -24.69 -2.87
C ARG A 324 -0.08 -25.03 -1.44
N LYS A 325 -1.01 -25.60 -0.67
CA LYS A 325 -0.64 -26.36 0.53
C LYS A 325 0.43 -27.38 0.12
N GLY A 326 1.65 -27.20 0.60
CA GLY A 326 2.73 -28.19 0.50
C GLY A 326 3.33 -28.35 -0.90
N SER A 327 4.37 -27.58 -1.19
CA SER A 327 5.41 -27.98 -2.16
C SER A 327 6.69 -27.25 -1.79
N MET A 328 7.31 -27.66 -0.69
CA MET A 328 8.77 -27.58 -0.57
C MET A 328 9.33 -28.34 -1.78
N LEU A 329 9.87 -27.60 -2.75
CA LEU A 329 10.82 -28.21 -3.69
C LEU A 329 12.00 -28.72 -2.84
N PRO A 330 12.35 -30.01 -2.91
CA PRO A 330 13.52 -30.51 -2.21
C PRO A 330 14.78 -29.82 -2.78
N PRO A 331 15.79 -29.55 -1.94
CA PRO A 331 17.07 -29.04 -2.42
C PRO A 331 17.83 -30.20 -3.09
N SER A 332 17.67 -30.35 -4.40
CA SER A 332 18.56 -31.14 -5.23
C SER A 332 18.46 -30.63 -6.67
N ASP A 333 19.42 -29.79 -7.04
CA ASP A 333 20.08 -29.73 -8.35
C ASP A 333 20.99 -28.48 -8.36
N LEU A 334 21.97 -28.48 -7.45
CA LEU A 334 23.22 -27.76 -7.69
C LEU A 334 24.09 -28.73 -8.50
N PRO A 335 24.63 -28.32 -9.66
CA PRO A 335 25.55 -29.18 -10.40
C PRO A 335 26.79 -29.43 -9.54
N SER A 336 27.09 -30.71 -9.35
CA SER A 336 28.31 -31.23 -8.74
C SER A 336 29.53 -30.65 -9.45
N THR A 337 30.31 -29.83 -8.74
CA THR A 337 31.70 -29.56 -9.11
C THR A 337 32.56 -30.71 -8.58
N ASP A 338 32.58 -31.81 -9.32
CA ASP A 338 33.68 -32.76 -9.24
C ASP A 338 34.70 -32.38 -10.32
N GLY A 339 35.94 -32.22 -9.88
CA GLY A 339 37.04 -31.73 -10.69
C GLY A 339 37.55 -32.77 -11.69
N GLU A 340 38.07 -32.25 -12.80
CA GLU A 340 39.13 -32.90 -13.55
C GLU A 340 40.29 -31.91 -13.71
N THR A 341 41.35 -32.21 -12.99
CA THR A 341 42.73 -31.89 -13.36
C THR A 341 43.03 -32.54 -14.71
N LEU A 342 43.64 -31.82 -15.66
CA LEU A 342 44.77 -32.29 -16.49
C LEU A 342 45.19 -31.25 -17.55
N ALA A 343 46.51 -31.02 -17.56
CA ALA A 343 47.35 -30.33 -18.55
C ALA A 343 47.28 -28.80 -18.66
#